data_AF-A0A1Y2AF88-F1
#
_entry.id   AF-A0A1Y2AF88-F1
#
_cell.length_a   1.000
_cell.length_b   1.000
_cell.length_c   1.000
_cell.angle_alpha   90.00
_cell.angle_beta   90.00
_cell.angle_gamma   90.00
#
_symmetry.space_group_name_H-M   'P 1'
#
loop_
_entity.id
_entity.type
_entity.pdbx_description
1 polymer ?
#
loop_
_entity_poly.entity_id
_entity_poly.type
_entity_poly.pdbx_seq_one_letter_code
_entity_poly.pdbx_strand_id
1 'polypeptide(L)'
;MLYREVLSVVMMSFIGKALSSCTHASKDGYSCCKSCTIVLDDESGKWGVENGDWCGIDTSCDAGNSGECWSLSEGYKCCSAGTTVALVDSKGKWGIENGDWCGIIDAKPNDTSCWASSEGYSCCKGCESIFTDGVRRWGVENDQWCGIIEANCKPKTTSTPKAKPTTTSVKEKTTTTSGSSSTGTGENPNTQTQPGWTPGNDQVLPGYLSTKGKYIVDEKGRKVKLAGLSWFGGETPNLSPHGLWAKPLAHFIKVIKDHGYNHIRYPWTNEMFVEGAKTESINAMENPDLVDLTPLEVMDAVIDACGKAGLKVYLDRHRPTAAGQSELWYISKVDEKKWIEDWKFLAKRYKGNPTVIGADLHNEPHGTACWGCGETERDWRLAAERCGNAIHEVNPDWLIIVEGNDHFGEEGWQKGESYWWGGMLKGVKENPVRLNKPNKLVYSAHDYDKNVHMQEWFKLSTFPDNMPEIWDDVWGYISKEDIAPVLISEFGSLLRDKTDVKWLENLVSYMNDNAVHWTFWCLNPNSGDTEGILGYDWETVNTQKDGILDPGKAPDFLL
;
A
#
# COMPACT_ATOMS: atom_id res chain seq x y z
N MET A 1 75.46 -57.88 -22.76
CA MET A 1 75.69 -57.43 -21.37
C MET A 1 74.33 -57.17 -20.74
N LEU A 2 74.22 -57.50 -19.45
CA LEU A 2 73.12 -57.36 -18.47
C LEU A 2 72.25 -56.08 -18.66
N TYR A 3 70.98 -55.90 -18.26
CA TYR A 3 70.04 -56.56 -17.35
C TYR A 3 68.62 -55.95 -17.57
N ARG A 4 67.57 -56.78 -17.53
CA ARG A 4 66.29 -56.71 -16.76
C ARG A 4 65.47 -55.40 -16.57
N GLU A 5 64.15 -55.57 -16.80
CA GLU A 5 62.97 -55.15 -15.97
C GLU A 5 62.68 -53.63 -15.76
N VAL A 6 61.45 -53.08 -15.62
CA VAL A 6 60.05 -53.56 -15.52
C VAL A 6 59.11 -52.34 -15.71
N LEU A 7 57.87 -52.62 -16.16
CA LEU A 7 56.59 -51.86 -16.13
C LEU A 7 56.54 -50.44 -15.51
N SER A 8 55.77 -49.51 -16.08
CA SER A 8 54.30 -49.47 -15.96
C SER A 8 53.62 -48.36 -16.79
N VAL A 9 52.33 -48.58 -16.99
CA VAL A 9 51.34 -48.00 -17.92
C VAL A 9 50.70 -46.72 -17.34
N VAL A 10 50.32 -45.72 -18.16
CA VAL A 10 48.93 -45.22 -18.35
C VAL A 10 48.83 -44.27 -19.56
N MET A 11 47.77 -44.57 -20.34
CA MET A 11 47.13 -43.95 -21.50
C MET A 11 47.04 -42.42 -21.65
N MET A 12 47.28 -42.00 -22.90
CA MET A 12 46.42 -41.22 -23.82
C MET A 12 45.61 -40.01 -23.31
N SER A 13 45.84 -38.86 -23.95
CA SER A 13 44.84 -38.28 -24.89
C SER A 13 45.44 -37.13 -25.70
N PHE A 14 45.32 -37.22 -27.03
CA PHE A 14 45.58 -36.17 -28.02
C PHE A 14 44.38 -35.22 -28.08
N ILE A 15 44.56 -33.90 -27.96
CA ILE A 15 43.78 -32.89 -28.71
C ILE A 15 44.70 -31.70 -29.03
N GLY A 16 44.66 -31.24 -30.28
CA GLY A 16 45.54 -30.22 -30.85
C GLY A 16 45.51 -28.87 -30.12
N LYS A 17 46.68 -28.23 -30.06
CA LYS A 17 46.87 -26.85 -29.60
C LYS A 17 46.02 -25.91 -30.44
N ALA A 18 45.01 -25.29 -29.83
CA ALA A 18 44.48 -24.03 -30.34
C ALA A 18 45.64 -23.02 -30.34
N LEU A 19 45.88 -22.36 -31.48
CA LEU A 19 46.79 -21.23 -31.55
C LEU A 19 46.26 -20.13 -30.63
N SER A 20 47.05 -19.72 -29.63
CA SER A 20 46.71 -18.59 -28.76
C SER A 20 46.68 -17.28 -29.55
N SER A 21 45.61 -16.51 -29.40
CA SER A 21 45.26 -15.34 -30.20
C SER A 21 45.81 -14.00 -29.66
N CYS A 22 46.88 -14.03 -28.85
CA CYS A 22 47.62 -12.84 -28.34
C CYS A 22 48.93 -12.55 -29.11
N THR A 23 49.01 -12.93 -30.39
CA THR A 23 50.27 -12.96 -31.16
C THR A 23 51.08 -11.65 -31.26
N HIS A 24 50.53 -10.49 -30.87
CA HIS A 24 51.26 -9.23 -30.79
C HIS A 24 52.29 -9.26 -29.64
N ALA A 25 51.91 -9.67 -28.44
CA ALA A 25 52.79 -9.69 -27.27
C ALA A 25 53.80 -10.84 -27.28
N SER A 26 53.40 -12.00 -27.81
CA SER A 26 54.30 -13.16 -27.91
C SER A 26 55.49 -12.93 -28.87
N LYS A 27 55.37 -12.00 -29.81
CA LYS A 27 56.47 -11.62 -30.72
C LYS A 27 57.55 -10.80 -30.03
N ASP A 28 57.16 -10.02 -29.02
CA ASP A 28 58.06 -9.16 -28.26
C ASP A 28 58.52 -9.81 -26.94
N GLY A 29 58.25 -11.11 -26.77
CA GLY A 29 58.75 -11.93 -25.66
C GLY A 29 57.84 -11.97 -24.42
N TYR A 30 56.65 -11.38 -24.48
CA TYR A 30 55.68 -11.35 -23.38
C TYR A 30 54.66 -12.49 -23.47
N SER A 31 54.24 -12.99 -22.32
CA SER A 31 53.17 -14.01 -22.22
C SER A 31 51.78 -13.43 -22.54
N CYS A 32 50.82 -14.28 -22.91
CA CYS A 32 49.41 -13.86 -22.96
C CYS A 32 48.87 -13.67 -21.54
N CYS A 33 48.08 -12.63 -21.32
CA CYS A 33 47.32 -12.50 -20.08
C CYS A 33 46.26 -13.59 -19.98
N LYS A 34 46.01 -14.07 -18.77
CA LYS A 34 44.89 -14.98 -18.49
C LYS A 34 43.59 -14.20 -18.26
N SER A 35 43.69 -12.94 -17.86
CA SER A 35 42.60 -11.99 -17.72
C SER A 35 42.47 -11.09 -18.95
N CYS A 36 41.27 -10.54 -19.18
CA CYS A 36 41.00 -9.55 -20.23
C CYS A 36 41.12 -8.09 -19.71
N THR A 37 41.81 -7.87 -18.59
CA THR A 37 41.94 -6.55 -17.97
C THR A 37 43.00 -5.72 -18.70
N ILE A 38 42.53 -4.73 -19.47
CA ILE A 38 43.40 -3.86 -20.27
C ILE A 38 43.92 -2.73 -19.36
N VAL A 39 45.24 -2.68 -19.19
CA VAL A 39 45.95 -1.65 -18.45
C VAL A 39 46.56 -0.61 -19.39
N LEU A 40 46.85 -1.00 -20.65
CA LEU A 40 47.37 -0.12 -21.69
C LEU A 40 46.90 -0.59 -23.08
N ASP A 41 46.53 0.35 -23.94
CA ASP A 41 46.13 0.11 -25.33
C ASP A 41 46.91 1.07 -26.24
N ASP A 42 47.76 0.51 -27.11
CA ASP A 42 48.66 1.27 -27.98
C ASP A 42 48.74 0.67 -29.40
N GLU A 43 49.60 1.26 -30.25
CA GLU A 43 49.75 0.83 -31.65
C GLU A 43 50.27 -0.60 -31.81
N SER A 44 50.88 -1.18 -30.77
CA SER A 44 51.34 -2.58 -30.75
C SER A 44 50.26 -3.56 -30.30
N GLY A 45 49.29 -3.12 -29.50
CA GLY A 45 48.14 -3.93 -29.08
C GLY A 45 47.64 -3.59 -27.69
N LYS A 46 46.77 -4.47 -27.15
CA LYS A 46 46.19 -4.34 -25.80
C LYS A 46 47.01 -5.14 -24.79
N TRP A 47 47.30 -4.53 -23.65
CA TRP A 47 48.22 -5.07 -22.64
C TRP A 47 47.62 -5.09 -21.24
N GLY A 48 48.01 -6.09 -20.46
CA GLY A 48 47.69 -6.23 -19.04
C GLY A 48 48.94 -6.47 -18.19
N VAL A 49 48.76 -6.52 -16.86
CA VAL A 49 49.85 -6.81 -15.92
C VAL A 49 49.40 -7.92 -14.98
N GLU A 50 50.13 -9.03 -14.95
CA GLU A 50 49.85 -10.18 -14.07
C GLU A 50 51.09 -10.54 -13.27
N ASN A 51 50.94 -10.67 -11.95
CA ASN A 51 52.04 -10.93 -11.00
C ASN A 51 53.21 -9.92 -11.08
N GLY A 52 52.94 -8.70 -11.56
CA GLY A 52 53.94 -7.64 -11.71
C GLY A 52 54.65 -7.62 -13.07
N ASP A 53 54.34 -8.56 -13.97
CA ASP A 53 54.92 -8.65 -15.32
C ASP A 53 53.89 -8.28 -16.40
N TRP A 54 54.37 -7.66 -17.48
CA TRP A 54 53.54 -7.29 -18.63
C TRP A 54 53.13 -8.53 -19.45
N CYS A 55 51.88 -8.53 -19.91
CA CYS A 55 51.33 -9.58 -20.77
C CYS A 55 50.40 -8.99 -21.84
N GLY A 56 50.24 -9.72 -22.95
CA GLY A 56 49.35 -9.32 -24.05
C GLY A 56 47.93 -9.84 -23.89
N ILE A 57 46.95 -8.97 -24.10
CA ILE A 57 45.54 -9.32 -24.08
C ILE A 57 45.17 -10.04 -25.38
N ASP A 58 44.43 -11.13 -25.24
CA ASP A 58 44.04 -12.01 -26.34
C ASP A 58 42.91 -11.38 -27.18
N THR A 59 42.96 -11.48 -28.52
CA THR A 59 41.93 -10.90 -29.40
C THR A 59 40.55 -11.57 -29.28
N SER A 60 40.45 -12.73 -28.62
CA SER A 60 39.15 -13.28 -28.19
C SER A 60 38.46 -12.43 -27.12
N CYS A 61 39.19 -11.57 -26.41
CA CYS A 61 38.62 -10.54 -25.55
C CYS A 61 37.95 -9.40 -26.34
N ASP A 62 38.16 -9.31 -27.66
CA ASP A 62 37.53 -8.32 -28.55
C ASP A 62 36.31 -8.88 -29.32
N ALA A 63 35.85 -10.10 -29.01
CA ALA A 63 34.67 -10.69 -29.63
C ALA A 63 33.36 -10.12 -29.05
N GLY A 64 33.04 -8.88 -29.39
CA GLY A 64 31.71 -8.32 -29.19
C GLY A 64 30.77 -8.74 -30.33
N ASN A 65 29.80 -9.62 -30.04
CA ASN A 65 28.42 -9.56 -30.57
C ASN A 65 27.57 -10.77 -30.12
N SER A 66 26.97 -10.71 -28.92
CA SER A 66 25.50 -10.82 -28.74
C SER A 66 25.07 -10.74 -27.27
N GLY A 67 24.55 -9.60 -26.80
CA GLY A 67 23.80 -9.53 -25.52
C GLY A 67 24.59 -9.98 -24.28
N GLU A 68 25.85 -9.57 -24.18
CA GLU A 68 26.85 -10.15 -23.27
C GLU A 68 26.83 -9.53 -21.87
N CYS A 69 26.57 -10.40 -20.90
CA CYS A 69 27.16 -10.47 -19.56
C CYS A 69 28.12 -9.37 -19.11
N TRP A 70 27.55 -8.40 -18.39
CA TRP A 70 28.27 -7.27 -17.81
C TRP A 70 29.28 -7.67 -16.72
N SER A 71 29.16 -8.82 -16.05
CA SER A 71 30.08 -9.20 -14.96
C SER A 71 31.45 -9.68 -15.43
N LEU A 72 31.60 -9.99 -16.73
CA LEU A 72 32.86 -10.44 -17.30
C LEU A 72 33.94 -9.35 -17.21
N SER A 73 33.56 -8.08 -17.34
CA SER A 73 34.50 -6.95 -17.18
C SER A 73 34.98 -6.76 -15.74
N GLU A 74 34.31 -7.40 -14.78
CA GLU A 74 34.64 -7.37 -13.35
C GLU A 74 35.41 -8.63 -12.91
N GLY A 75 35.69 -9.56 -13.84
CA GLY A 75 36.39 -10.81 -13.56
C GLY A 75 35.50 -11.96 -13.10
N TYR A 76 34.18 -11.83 -13.19
CA TYR A 76 33.21 -12.83 -12.75
C TYR A 76 32.43 -13.43 -13.92
N LYS A 77 32.10 -14.73 -13.83
CA LYS A 77 31.35 -15.45 -14.87
C LYS A 77 29.91 -14.95 -14.98
N CYS A 78 29.22 -15.34 -16.04
CA CYS A 78 27.78 -15.13 -16.18
C CYS A 78 27.02 -16.20 -15.43
N CYS A 79 25.88 -15.83 -14.86
CA CYS A 79 25.00 -16.83 -14.27
C CYS A 79 24.29 -17.63 -15.36
N SER A 80 24.05 -18.90 -15.05
CA SER A 80 23.16 -19.78 -15.77
C SER A 80 21.74 -19.22 -15.80
N ALA A 81 20.98 -19.54 -16.85
CA ALA A 81 19.59 -19.09 -16.95
C ALA A 81 18.75 -19.66 -15.79
N GLY A 82 17.98 -18.79 -15.11
CA GLY A 82 17.15 -19.17 -13.96
C GLY A 82 17.86 -19.07 -12.59
N THR A 83 19.10 -18.58 -12.55
CA THR A 83 19.82 -18.35 -11.29
C THR A 83 19.18 -17.21 -10.48
N THR A 84 18.88 -17.49 -9.21
CA THR A 84 18.28 -16.53 -8.28
C THR A 84 19.22 -15.36 -8.03
N VAL A 85 18.66 -14.15 -8.04
CA VAL A 85 19.40 -12.93 -7.72
C VAL A 85 19.79 -12.95 -6.24
N ALA A 86 21.09 -12.88 -5.98
CA ALA A 86 21.65 -12.81 -4.63
C ALA A 86 21.95 -11.36 -4.19
N LEU A 87 22.24 -10.46 -5.14
CA LEU A 87 22.56 -9.06 -4.88
C LEU A 87 22.28 -8.23 -6.15
N VAL A 88 21.87 -6.97 -6.02
CA VAL A 88 21.80 -6.03 -7.14
C VAL A 88 22.57 -4.78 -6.78
N ASP A 89 23.44 -4.30 -7.69
CA ASP A 89 24.21 -3.07 -7.51
C ASP A 89 24.21 -2.22 -8.78
N SER A 90 25.01 -1.15 -8.77
CA SER A 90 25.17 -0.22 -9.89
C SER A 90 25.70 -0.85 -11.20
N LYS A 91 26.23 -2.08 -11.16
CA LYS A 91 26.79 -2.81 -12.31
C LYS A 91 25.80 -3.83 -12.86
N GLY A 92 24.98 -4.43 -12.00
CA GLY A 92 23.84 -5.26 -12.40
C GLY A 92 23.39 -6.26 -11.34
N LYS A 93 22.65 -7.29 -11.75
CA LYS A 93 22.11 -8.35 -10.88
C LYS A 93 23.12 -9.50 -10.70
N TRP A 94 23.59 -9.77 -9.50
CA TRP A 94 24.51 -10.85 -9.19
C TRP A 94 23.79 -12.12 -8.70
N GLY A 95 24.31 -13.29 -9.03
CA GLY A 95 23.91 -14.60 -8.49
C GLY A 95 25.10 -15.35 -7.88
N ILE A 96 24.82 -16.47 -7.20
CA ILE A 96 25.86 -17.34 -6.60
C ILE A 96 25.68 -18.76 -7.12
N GLU A 97 26.69 -19.29 -7.81
CA GLU A 97 26.72 -20.65 -8.35
C GLU A 97 27.95 -21.40 -7.84
N ASN A 98 27.74 -22.58 -7.24
CA ASN A 98 28.82 -23.41 -6.69
C ASN A 98 29.76 -22.69 -5.69
N GLY A 99 29.25 -21.64 -5.02
CA GLY A 99 30.02 -20.82 -4.08
C GLY A 99 30.73 -19.61 -4.71
N ASP A 100 30.64 -19.41 -6.02
CA ASP A 100 31.25 -18.30 -6.76
C ASP A 100 30.21 -17.28 -7.25
N TRP A 101 30.59 -16.00 -7.28
CA TRP A 101 29.75 -14.91 -7.79
C TRP A 101 29.68 -14.91 -9.32
N CYS A 102 28.50 -14.61 -9.86
CA CYS A 102 28.26 -14.47 -11.29
C CYS A 102 27.30 -13.31 -11.61
N GLY A 103 27.37 -12.74 -12.82
CA GLY A 103 26.44 -11.71 -13.29
C GLY A 103 25.25 -12.29 -14.05
N ILE A 104 24.05 -11.93 -13.61
CA ILE A 104 22.78 -12.25 -14.23
C ILE A 104 22.52 -11.23 -15.35
N ILE A 105 22.19 -11.74 -16.52
CA ILE A 105 21.86 -10.95 -17.71
C ILE A 105 20.35 -10.85 -17.79
N ASP A 106 19.83 -9.63 -17.75
CA ASP A 106 18.40 -9.40 -17.97
C ASP A 106 18.01 -9.74 -19.42
N ALA A 107 16.85 -10.36 -19.58
CA ALA A 107 16.29 -10.65 -20.89
C ALA A 107 16.04 -9.34 -21.66
N LYS A 108 16.37 -9.35 -22.96
CA LYS A 108 16.31 -8.17 -23.84
C LYS A 108 14.90 -7.53 -23.87
N PRO A 109 14.76 -6.24 -24.22
CA PRO A 109 13.47 -5.56 -24.45
C PRO A 109 12.60 -6.11 -25.61
N ASN A 110 13.05 -7.18 -26.26
CA ASN A 110 12.25 -7.99 -27.20
C ASN A 110 11.79 -9.31 -26.58
N ASP A 111 11.93 -9.46 -25.26
CA ASP A 111 11.45 -10.62 -24.57
C ASP A 111 9.92 -10.61 -24.58
N THR A 112 9.36 -11.49 -25.41
CA THR A 112 7.93 -11.79 -25.43
C THR A 112 7.54 -12.67 -24.25
N SER A 113 8.49 -13.08 -23.41
CA SER A 113 8.22 -13.86 -22.21
C SER A 113 7.64 -12.98 -21.11
N CYS A 114 6.71 -13.57 -20.41
CA CYS A 114 5.96 -12.92 -19.35
C CYS A 114 6.70 -13.07 -18.03
N TRP A 115 7.46 -12.04 -17.68
CA TRP A 115 8.21 -11.99 -16.42
C TRP A 115 7.31 -12.18 -15.19
N ALA A 116 6.05 -11.77 -15.27
CA ALA A 116 5.06 -11.94 -14.21
C ALA A 116 4.72 -13.42 -13.91
N SER A 117 4.89 -14.32 -14.88
CA SER A 117 4.53 -15.73 -14.70
C SER A 117 5.44 -16.47 -13.72
N SER A 118 6.71 -16.07 -13.59
CA SER A 118 7.60 -16.64 -12.57
C SER A 118 7.22 -16.23 -11.14
N GLU A 119 6.43 -15.16 -11.01
CA GLU A 119 5.93 -14.66 -9.71
C GLU A 119 4.48 -15.09 -9.44
N GLY A 120 3.91 -15.92 -10.33
CA GLY A 120 2.55 -16.45 -10.21
C GLY A 120 1.46 -15.63 -10.92
N TYR A 121 1.82 -14.58 -11.68
CA TYR A 121 0.86 -13.70 -12.35
C TYR A 121 0.74 -13.95 -13.86
N SER A 122 -0.42 -13.60 -14.38
CA SER A 122 -0.67 -13.62 -15.82
C SER A 122 0.04 -12.45 -16.52
N CYS A 123 -0.05 -12.41 -17.84
CA CYS A 123 0.59 -11.40 -18.68
C CYS A 123 -0.47 -10.45 -19.21
N CYS A 124 -0.21 -9.16 -19.18
CA CYS A 124 -1.17 -8.20 -19.70
C CYS A 124 -1.26 -8.32 -21.22
N LYS A 125 -2.49 -8.33 -21.73
CA LYS A 125 -2.82 -8.18 -23.16
C LYS A 125 -2.74 -6.71 -23.60
N GLY A 126 -2.96 -5.79 -22.67
CA GLY A 126 -2.89 -4.35 -22.80
C GLY A 126 -1.56 -3.77 -22.31
N CYS A 127 -1.40 -2.47 -22.54
CA CYS A 127 -0.15 -1.74 -22.32
C CYS A 127 -0.28 -0.59 -21.33
N GLU A 128 -1.45 -0.47 -20.71
CA GLU A 128 -1.74 0.51 -19.69
C GLU A 128 -1.08 0.09 -18.39
N SER A 129 0.01 0.79 -18.06
CA SER A 129 0.71 0.60 -16.80
C SER A 129 -0.07 1.31 -15.71
N ILE A 130 -0.48 0.55 -14.71
CA ILE A 130 -1.11 1.08 -13.50
C ILE A 130 -0.08 1.31 -12.40
N PHE A 131 1.07 0.63 -12.49
CA PHE A 131 2.17 0.64 -11.54
C PHE A 131 3.48 0.21 -12.23
N THR A 132 4.64 0.65 -11.71
CA THR A 132 5.97 0.25 -12.23
C THR A 132 6.89 -0.11 -11.06
N ASP A 133 7.58 -1.24 -11.16
CA ASP A 133 8.68 -1.64 -10.28
C ASP A 133 9.99 -1.55 -11.07
N GLY A 134 10.70 -0.42 -10.91
CA GLY A 134 11.87 -0.07 -11.71
C GLY A 134 11.54 0.08 -13.21
N VAL A 135 11.87 -0.94 -14.02
CA VAL A 135 11.54 -0.99 -15.47
C VAL A 135 10.34 -1.89 -15.80
N ARG A 136 9.82 -2.63 -14.82
CA ARG A 136 8.74 -3.61 -15.00
C ARG A 136 7.40 -2.92 -14.80
N ARG A 137 6.63 -2.80 -15.87
CA ARG A 137 5.30 -2.19 -15.81
C ARG A 137 4.25 -3.25 -15.49
N TRP A 138 3.44 -3.01 -14.47
CA TRP A 138 2.31 -3.84 -14.09
C TRP A 138 1.00 -3.25 -14.63
N GLY A 139 0.10 -4.13 -15.05
CA GLY A 139 -1.29 -3.84 -15.41
C GLY A 139 -2.25 -4.65 -14.53
N VAL A 140 -3.54 -4.36 -14.63
CA VAL A 140 -4.60 -5.22 -14.08
C VAL A 140 -5.58 -5.53 -15.21
N GLU A 141 -5.82 -6.83 -15.43
CA GLU A 141 -6.76 -7.32 -16.44
C GLU A 141 -7.63 -8.42 -15.86
N ASN A 142 -8.95 -8.29 -16.04
CA ASN A 142 -9.93 -9.19 -15.42
C ASN A 142 -9.68 -9.32 -13.90
N ASP A 143 -9.43 -8.19 -13.23
CA ASP A 143 -9.19 -8.09 -11.78
C ASP A 143 -8.01 -8.92 -11.25
N GLN A 144 -7.06 -9.29 -12.11
CA GLN A 144 -5.84 -9.97 -11.73
C GLN A 144 -4.64 -9.12 -12.12
N TRP A 145 -3.66 -9.03 -11.21
CA TRP A 145 -2.37 -8.44 -11.53
C TRP A 145 -1.74 -9.19 -12.70
N CYS A 146 -1.20 -8.41 -13.63
CA CYS A 146 -0.48 -8.95 -14.76
C CYS A 146 0.78 -8.13 -15.04
N GLY A 147 1.81 -8.82 -15.54
CA GLY A 147 3.02 -8.14 -16.01
C GLY A 147 2.84 -7.66 -17.43
N ILE A 148 3.11 -6.38 -17.69
CA ILE A 148 3.10 -5.82 -19.04
C ILE A 148 4.34 -6.29 -19.77
N ILE A 149 4.12 -6.86 -20.94
CA ILE A 149 5.17 -7.28 -21.86
C ILE A 149 5.50 -6.07 -22.73
N GLU A 150 6.63 -5.42 -22.48
CA GLU A 150 7.04 -4.21 -23.22
C GLU A 150 7.09 -4.41 -24.73
N ALA A 151 7.51 -5.60 -25.18
CA ALA A 151 7.54 -5.94 -26.60
C ALA A 151 6.15 -5.87 -27.29
N ASN A 152 5.07 -6.04 -26.53
CA ASN A 152 3.70 -5.94 -27.03
C ASN A 152 3.18 -4.49 -27.09
N CYS A 153 3.94 -3.55 -26.50
CA CYS A 153 3.55 -2.17 -26.31
C CYS A 153 4.33 -1.25 -27.25
N LYS A 154 3.67 -0.79 -28.32
CA LYS A 154 4.29 0.15 -29.25
C LYS A 154 4.63 1.46 -28.52
N PRO A 155 5.87 1.98 -28.62
CA PRO A 155 6.21 3.28 -28.06
C PRO A 155 5.43 4.37 -28.80
N LYS A 156 4.55 5.09 -28.09
CA LYS A 156 4.04 6.38 -28.57
C LYS A 156 5.16 7.40 -28.40
N THR A 157 5.86 7.70 -29.49
CA THR A 157 6.71 8.89 -29.59
C THR A 157 5.82 10.14 -29.54
N THR A 158 5.67 10.73 -28.37
CA THR A 158 5.11 12.07 -28.22
C THR A 158 6.14 13.07 -28.76
N SER A 159 5.98 13.44 -30.02
CA SER A 159 6.66 14.59 -30.59
C SER A 159 6.08 15.86 -29.96
N THR A 160 6.88 16.56 -29.17
CA THR A 160 6.54 17.87 -28.60
C THR A 160 6.53 18.92 -29.72
N PRO A 161 5.39 19.56 -30.07
CA PRO A 161 5.41 20.67 -31.00
C PRO A 161 5.91 21.92 -30.27
N LYS A 162 6.99 22.47 -30.82
CA LYS A 162 7.62 23.75 -30.44
C LYS A 162 6.58 24.87 -30.39
N ALA A 163 6.47 25.55 -29.24
CA ALA A 163 5.59 26.69 -29.05
C ALA A 163 5.89 27.83 -30.05
N LYS A 164 4.84 28.37 -30.67
CA LYS A 164 4.87 29.64 -31.40
C LYS A 164 3.81 30.59 -30.78
N PRO A 165 4.12 31.89 -30.59
CA PRO A 165 3.33 32.77 -29.74
C PRO A 165 2.02 33.17 -30.45
N THR A 166 0.90 33.07 -29.74
CA THR A 166 -0.39 33.57 -30.25
C THR A 166 -0.78 34.86 -29.52
N THR A 167 -0.91 35.91 -30.33
CA THR A 167 -1.33 37.26 -29.96
C THR A 167 -2.82 37.30 -29.68
N THR A 168 -3.20 37.88 -28.55
CA THR A 168 -4.59 38.11 -28.13
C THR A 168 -5.24 39.18 -29.01
N SER A 169 -6.45 38.92 -29.51
CA SER A 169 -7.35 40.00 -29.94
C SER A 169 -8.75 39.75 -29.39
N VAL A 170 -9.17 40.72 -28.58
CA VAL A 170 -10.49 40.86 -27.97
C VAL A 170 -11.47 41.34 -29.03
N LYS A 171 -12.67 40.76 -29.08
CA LYS A 171 -13.84 41.43 -29.67
C LYS A 171 -15.08 41.22 -28.79
N GLU A 172 -15.51 42.35 -28.27
CA GLU A 172 -16.76 42.65 -27.60
C GLU A 172 -17.89 42.83 -28.63
N LYS A 173 -19.08 42.28 -28.39
CA LYS A 173 -20.41 42.88 -28.71
C LYS A 173 -21.52 41.90 -28.29
N THR A 174 -22.23 42.13 -27.19
CA THR A 174 -23.44 42.96 -27.00
C THR A 174 -24.73 42.13 -27.00
N THR A 175 -25.45 42.32 -25.90
CA THR A 175 -26.75 41.85 -25.47
C THR A 175 -27.89 42.27 -26.39
N THR A 176 -28.86 41.38 -26.59
CA THR A 176 -30.28 41.76 -26.81
C THR A 176 -31.19 40.73 -26.15
N THR A 177 -32.05 41.25 -25.28
CA THR A 177 -33.16 40.59 -24.59
C THR A 177 -34.42 40.61 -25.46
N SER A 178 -35.16 39.52 -25.48
CA SER A 178 -36.61 39.51 -25.67
C SER A 178 -37.16 38.14 -25.26
N GLY A 179 -38.06 38.13 -24.28
CA GLY A 179 -38.75 36.93 -23.82
C GLY A 179 -40.01 36.64 -24.63
N SER A 180 -40.43 35.38 -24.62
CA SER A 180 -41.85 34.99 -24.52
C SER A 180 -41.95 33.51 -24.19
N SER A 181 -42.80 33.23 -23.22
CA SER A 181 -43.30 31.92 -22.80
C SER A 181 -44.22 31.27 -23.83
N SER A 182 -44.10 29.96 -24.05
CA SER A 182 -45.25 29.05 -24.19
C SER A 182 -44.81 27.58 -24.12
N THR A 183 -45.57 26.84 -23.33
CA THR A 183 -45.71 25.38 -23.20
C THR A 183 -45.70 24.58 -24.51
N GLY A 184 -45.13 23.38 -24.47
CA GLY A 184 -45.32 22.37 -25.52
C GLY A 184 -44.39 21.17 -25.37
N THR A 185 -44.95 20.06 -24.90
CA THR A 185 -44.42 18.68 -24.92
C THR A 185 -43.89 18.26 -26.28
N GLY A 186 -42.77 17.53 -26.31
CA GLY A 186 -42.27 16.86 -27.51
C GLY A 186 -40.94 16.17 -27.25
N GLU A 187 -41.00 14.85 -27.08
CA GLU A 187 -39.87 13.94 -27.15
C GLU A 187 -39.14 14.10 -28.50
N ASN A 188 -37.80 14.16 -28.47
CA ASN A 188 -37.00 13.40 -29.42
C ASN A 188 -35.57 13.18 -28.86
N PRO A 189 -34.99 11.98 -29.07
CA PRO A 189 -33.77 11.53 -28.42
C PRO A 189 -32.56 11.81 -29.32
N ASN A 190 -31.57 12.56 -28.82
CA ASN A 190 -30.17 12.38 -29.22
C ASN A 190 -29.26 13.26 -28.36
N THR A 191 -28.88 12.75 -27.19
CA THR A 191 -27.55 13.03 -26.64
C THR A 191 -26.82 11.71 -26.66
N GLN A 192 -25.86 11.62 -27.57
CA GLN A 192 -24.92 10.52 -27.70
C GLN A 192 -24.16 10.38 -26.37
N THR A 193 -24.67 9.49 -25.51
CA THR A 193 -23.88 8.78 -24.53
C THR A 193 -22.83 7.98 -25.29
N GLN A 194 -21.56 8.38 -25.22
CA GLN A 194 -20.48 7.49 -25.62
C GLN A 194 -20.27 6.42 -24.53
N PRO A 195 -19.87 5.21 -24.95
CA PRO A 195 -20.28 3.96 -24.33
C PRO A 195 -19.11 3.27 -23.61
N GLY A 196 -19.43 2.49 -22.58
CA GLY A 196 -18.47 1.58 -21.97
C GLY A 196 -18.80 1.07 -20.56
N TRP A 197 -20.08 1.00 -20.15
CA TRP A 197 -20.45 0.17 -19.00
C TRP A 197 -21.04 -1.14 -19.52
N THR A 198 -20.27 -2.21 -19.40
CA THR A 198 -20.76 -3.58 -19.60
C THR A 198 -21.01 -4.19 -18.21
N PRO A 199 -22.23 -4.64 -17.89
CA PRO A 199 -22.49 -5.41 -16.68
C PRO A 199 -21.75 -6.75 -16.76
N GLY A 200 -20.87 -7.01 -15.79
CA GLY A 200 -20.06 -8.25 -15.74
C GLY A 200 -18.95 -8.29 -14.68
N ASN A 201 -18.54 -7.16 -14.08
CA ASN A 201 -17.55 -7.14 -12.98
C ASN A 201 -18.18 -6.54 -11.71
N ASP A 202 -18.65 -7.40 -10.81
CA ASP A 202 -19.11 -7.02 -9.47
C ASP A 202 -17.95 -6.80 -8.47
N GLN A 203 -16.68 -6.77 -8.91
CA GLN A 203 -15.50 -6.74 -8.02
C GLN A 203 -14.95 -5.34 -7.64
N VAL A 204 -15.40 -4.26 -8.30
CA VAL A 204 -15.04 -2.89 -7.92
C VAL A 204 -16.31 -2.17 -7.48
N LEU A 205 -16.41 -1.85 -6.19
CA LEU A 205 -17.57 -1.13 -5.65
C LEU A 205 -17.57 0.31 -6.18
N PRO A 206 -18.49 0.67 -7.11
CA PRO A 206 -18.46 1.98 -7.73
C PRO A 206 -19.00 3.04 -6.76
N GLY A 207 -18.51 4.27 -6.94
CA GLY A 207 -19.09 5.44 -6.27
C GLY A 207 -18.83 5.52 -4.77
N TYR A 208 -19.55 6.45 -4.14
CA TYR A 208 -19.49 6.70 -2.70
C TYR A 208 -20.46 5.81 -1.93
N LEU A 209 -20.30 5.76 -0.60
CA LEU A 209 -21.12 4.95 0.29
C LEU A 209 -22.10 5.81 1.09
N SER A 210 -23.14 5.15 1.61
CA SER A 210 -24.19 5.74 2.44
C SER A 210 -24.56 4.75 3.54
N THR A 211 -25.44 5.14 4.46
CA THR A 211 -25.91 4.26 5.55
C THR A 211 -27.42 4.06 5.54
N LYS A 212 -27.87 2.86 5.90
CA LYS A 212 -29.30 2.50 6.01
C LYS A 212 -29.51 1.52 7.15
N GLY A 213 -30.09 2.00 8.25
CA GLY A 213 -30.13 1.26 9.51
C GLY A 213 -28.71 0.93 9.94
N LYS A 214 -28.47 -0.31 10.35
CA LYS A 214 -27.13 -0.82 10.70
C LYS A 214 -26.18 -1.09 9.55
N TYR A 215 -26.59 -0.90 8.29
CA TYR A 215 -25.77 -1.25 7.13
C TYR A 215 -25.13 -0.04 6.48
N ILE A 216 -23.87 -0.17 6.07
CA ILE A 216 -23.34 0.65 4.96
C ILE A 216 -23.90 0.09 3.65
N VAL A 217 -24.25 0.97 2.72
CA VAL A 217 -24.79 0.63 1.41
C VAL A 217 -24.09 1.40 0.31
N ASP A 218 -24.04 0.81 -0.88
CA ASP A 218 -23.60 1.49 -2.10
C ASP A 218 -24.70 2.38 -2.71
N GLU A 219 -24.39 3.05 -3.82
CA GLU A 219 -25.33 3.93 -4.54
C GLU A 219 -26.59 3.20 -5.05
N LYS A 220 -26.56 1.87 -5.16
CA LYS A 220 -27.70 1.03 -5.55
C LYS A 220 -28.48 0.51 -4.33
N GLY A 221 -28.04 0.84 -3.12
CA GLY A 221 -28.64 0.35 -1.87
C GLY A 221 -28.26 -1.09 -1.53
N ARG A 222 -27.26 -1.68 -2.19
CA ARG A 222 -26.73 -3.01 -1.84
C ARG A 222 -25.96 -2.90 -0.55
N LYS A 223 -26.13 -3.89 0.33
CA LYS A 223 -25.43 -3.95 1.62
C LYS A 223 -23.95 -4.21 1.38
N VAL A 224 -23.12 -3.41 2.03
CA VAL A 224 -21.66 -3.47 1.95
C VAL A 224 -21.10 -4.01 3.26
N LYS A 225 -20.04 -4.82 3.19
CA LYS A 225 -19.14 -5.18 4.30
C LYS A 225 -17.80 -4.49 4.05
N LEU A 226 -17.31 -3.79 5.07
CA LEU A 226 -15.93 -3.32 5.09
C LEU A 226 -15.14 -4.31 5.95
N ALA A 227 -14.07 -4.84 5.37
CA ALA A 227 -13.17 -5.84 5.96
C ALA A 227 -11.76 -5.55 5.43
N GLY A 228 -10.95 -4.84 6.21
CA GLY A 228 -9.74 -4.19 5.72
C GLY A 228 -8.58 -4.20 6.70
N LEU A 229 -7.53 -3.46 6.35
CA LEU A 229 -6.31 -3.37 7.16
C LEU A 229 -5.94 -1.91 7.43
N SER A 230 -5.45 -1.65 8.64
CA SER A 230 -4.74 -0.41 8.95
C SER A 230 -3.31 -0.52 8.39
N TRP A 231 -2.89 0.44 7.57
CA TRP A 231 -1.51 0.55 7.10
C TRP A 231 -0.90 1.83 7.64
N PHE A 232 -0.26 1.72 8.80
CA PHE A 232 0.23 2.89 9.56
C PHE A 232 1.63 3.33 9.11
N GLY A 233 1.99 4.55 9.49
CA GLY A 233 3.27 5.20 9.21
C GLY A 233 3.12 6.66 8.81
N GLY A 234 1.98 7.02 8.20
CA GLY A 234 1.69 8.40 7.80
C GLY A 234 1.56 9.36 8.99
N GLU A 235 1.23 8.84 10.17
CA GLU A 235 1.11 9.55 11.43
C GLU A 235 2.40 9.57 12.26
N THR A 236 3.43 8.84 11.86
CA THR A 236 4.71 8.74 12.59
C THR A 236 5.70 9.77 12.05
N PRO A 237 6.91 9.89 12.64
CA PRO A 237 7.96 10.76 12.10
C PRO A 237 8.39 10.44 10.67
N ASN A 238 8.01 9.27 10.15
CA ASN A 238 8.27 8.86 8.77
C ASN A 238 7.38 9.64 7.76
N LEU A 239 6.21 10.11 8.19
CA LEU A 239 5.21 10.83 7.38
C LEU A 239 4.80 10.09 6.09
N SER A 240 4.93 8.76 6.08
CA SER A 240 4.57 7.86 4.98
C SER A 240 4.31 6.47 5.53
N PRO A 241 3.46 5.64 4.91
CA PRO A 241 3.22 4.29 5.37
C PRO A 241 4.54 3.52 5.51
N HIS A 242 4.67 2.79 6.61
CA HIS A 242 5.87 2.01 6.86
C HIS A 242 6.00 0.86 5.86
N GLY A 243 7.22 0.38 5.65
CA GLY A 243 7.54 -0.71 4.73
C GLY A 243 7.99 -0.27 3.34
N LEU A 244 7.77 1.00 2.95
CA LEU A 244 8.25 1.57 1.68
C LEU A 244 9.79 1.67 1.58
N TRP A 245 10.51 1.37 2.67
CA TRP A 245 11.96 1.17 2.63
C TRP A 245 12.37 -0.25 2.21
N ALA A 246 11.45 -1.22 2.29
CA ALA A 246 11.70 -2.64 2.11
C ALA A 246 11.02 -3.23 0.87
N LYS A 247 9.87 -2.68 0.46
CA LYS A 247 9.09 -3.19 -0.68
C LYS A 247 8.47 -2.05 -1.50
N PRO A 248 8.18 -2.30 -2.79
CA PRO A 248 7.45 -1.36 -3.63
C PRO A 248 6.00 -1.18 -3.15
N LEU A 249 5.41 -0.01 -3.36
CA LEU A 249 4.00 0.28 -3.03
C LEU A 249 3.02 -0.81 -3.51
N ALA A 250 3.17 -1.30 -4.75
CA ALA A 250 2.26 -2.33 -5.26
C ALA A 250 2.34 -3.65 -4.52
N HIS A 251 3.48 -4.00 -3.92
CA HIS A 251 3.56 -5.21 -3.09
C HIS A 251 2.49 -5.16 -1.99
N PHE A 252 2.41 -4.03 -1.27
CA PHE A 252 1.43 -3.84 -0.19
C PHE A 252 -0.01 -3.85 -0.70
N ILE A 253 -0.31 -3.09 -1.76
CA ILE A 253 -1.65 -3.05 -2.38
C ILE A 253 -2.11 -4.44 -2.80
N LYS A 254 -1.18 -5.21 -3.37
CA LYS A 254 -1.42 -6.56 -3.82
C LYS A 254 -1.62 -7.54 -2.66
N VAL A 255 -0.81 -7.49 -1.60
CA VAL A 255 -1.01 -8.32 -0.40
C VAL A 255 -2.42 -8.09 0.15
N ILE A 256 -2.85 -6.84 0.26
CA ILE A 256 -4.19 -6.49 0.74
C ILE A 256 -5.27 -7.10 -0.15
N LYS A 257 -5.17 -6.90 -1.47
CA LYS A 257 -6.18 -7.38 -2.44
C LYS A 257 -6.25 -8.91 -2.50
N ASP A 258 -5.10 -9.57 -2.63
CA ASP A 258 -5.03 -11.02 -2.87
C ASP A 258 -5.41 -11.83 -1.63
N HIS A 259 -5.23 -11.27 -0.43
CA HIS A 259 -5.69 -11.87 0.82
C HIS A 259 -7.14 -11.52 1.16
N GLY A 260 -7.89 -10.90 0.25
CA GLY A 260 -9.34 -10.73 0.37
C GLY A 260 -9.78 -9.54 1.22
N TYR A 261 -8.87 -8.62 1.56
CA TYR A 261 -9.20 -7.36 2.20
C TYR A 261 -9.66 -6.34 1.15
N ASN A 262 -10.61 -5.48 1.51
CA ASN A 262 -11.27 -4.61 0.54
C ASN A 262 -10.99 -3.11 0.76
N HIS A 263 -10.36 -2.71 1.87
CA HIS A 263 -10.02 -1.32 2.10
C HIS A 263 -8.81 -1.14 3.02
N ILE A 264 -8.29 0.08 3.01
CA ILE A 264 -7.25 0.56 3.91
C ILE A 264 -7.82 1.65 4.85
N ARG A 265 -7.54 1.55 6.15
CA ARG A 265 -7.52 2.71 7.05
C ARG A 265 -6.13 3.31 6.94
N TYR A 266 -6.05 4.59 6.59
CA TYR A 266 -4.80 5.33 6.46
C TYR A 266 -4.64 6.30 7.64
N PRO A 267 -3.90 5.92 8.69
CA PRO A 267 -3.47 6.83 9.75
C PRO A 267 -2.60 7.97 9.21
N TRP A 268 -2.94 9.21 9.54
CA TRP A 268 -2.18 10.40 9.17
C TRP A 268 -2.08 11.42 10.32
N THR A 269 -1.18 12.38 10.16
CA THR A 269 -1.02 13.51 11.09
C THR A 269 -1.08 14.87 10.40
N ASN A 270 -1.58 15.91 11.08
CA ASN A 270 -1.59 17.29 10.56
C ASN A 270 -0.19 17.80 10.18
N GLU A 271 0.86 17.20 10.75
CA GLU A 271 2.26 17.52 10.41
C GLU A 271 2.61 17.25 8.94
N MET A 272 1.88 16.37 8.25
CA MET A 272 2.02 16.15 6.81
C MET A 272 1.75 17.41 5.96
N PHE A 273 1.05 18.41 6.51
CA PHE A 273 0.69 19.66 5.81
C PHE A 273 1.59 20.84 6.20
N VAL A 274 2.57 20.63 7.08
CA VAL A 274 3.54 21.66 7.42
C VAL A 274 4.42 21.93 6.19
N GLU A 275 4.66 23.20 5.89
CA GLU A 275 5.51 23.59 4.77
C GLU A 275 6.90 22.95 4.89
N GLY A 276 7.33 22.27 3.83
CA GLY A 276 8.61 21.58 3.80
C GLY A 276 8.64 20.22 4.49
N ALA A 277 7.50 19.66 4.93
CA ALA A 277 7.41 18.28 5.42
C ALA A 277 7.91 17.29 4.35
N LYS A 278 8.66 16.28 4.79
CA LYS A 278 9.29 15.27 3.93
C LYS A 278 9.08 13.88 4.52
N THR A 279 9.05 12.88 3.65
CA THR A 279 9.08 11.49 4.06
C THR A 279 10.50 11.06 4.39
N GLU A 280 10.69 10.25 5.43
CA GLU A 280 12.04 9.87 5.92
C GLU A 280 12.40 8.40 5.66
N SER A 281 11.49 7.59 5.10
CA SER A 281 11.67 6.13 5.04
C SER A 281 11.21 5.48 3.74
N ILE A 282 11.45 6.14 2.62
CA ILE A 282 11.19 5.58 1.30
C ILE A 282 12.53 5.23 0.66
N ASN A 283 12.70 3.98 0.24
CA ASN A 283 13.91 3.56 -0.45
C ASN A 283 13.78 3.86 -1.95
N ALA A 284 14.72 4.62 -2.51
CA ALA A 284 14.69 5.03 -3.91
C ALA A 284 14.82 3.88 -4.92
N MET A 285 15.42 2.74 -4.52
CA MET A 285 15.51 1.56 -5.38
C MET A 285 14.18 0.81 -5.42
N GLU A 286 13.51 0.68 -4.28
CA GLU A 286 12.20 0.01 -4.18
C GLU A 286 11.06 0.91 -4.72
N ASN A 287 11.17 2.22 -4.51
CA ASN A 287 10.12 3.19 -4.80
C ASN A 287 10.69 4.48 -5.44
N PRO A 288 11.29 4.38 -6.64
CA PRO A 288 11.90 5.53 -7.32
C PRO A 288 10.91 6.66 -7.60
N ASP A 289 9.64 6.33 -7.83
CA ASP A 289 8.58 7.30 -8.13
C ASP A 289 8.03 7.99 -6.87
N LEU A 290 8.39 7.53 -5.66
CA LEU A 290 7.88 8.07 -4.40
C LEU A 290 8.92 8.82 -3.57
N VAL A 291 10.21 8.55 -3.75
CA VAL A 291 11.28 9.01 -2.85
C VAL A 291 11.37 10.54 -2.71
N ASP A 292 11.07 11.28 -3.78
CA ASP A 292 11.14 12.75 -3.80
C ASP A 292 9.77 13.42 -3.58
N LEU A 293 8.71 12.65 -3.35
CA LEU A 293 7.37 13.18 -3.13
C LEU A 293 7.20 13.74 -1.72
N THR A 294 6.34 14.75 -1.59
CA THR A 294 5.88 15.20 -0.28
C THR A 294 5.01 14.13 0.41
N PRO A 295 4.85 14.17 1.74
CA PRO A 295 3.94 13.26 2.46
C PRO A 295 2.53 13.18 1.85
N LEU A 296 1.97 14.32 1.44
CA LEU A 296 0.65 14.39 0.82
C LEU A 296 0.62 13.74 -0.57
N GLU A 297 1.67 13.91 -1.37
CA GLU A 297 1.78 13.26 -2.69
C GLU A 297 1.98 11.74 -2.57
N VAL A 298 2.66 11.27 -1.51
CA VAL A 298 2.72 9.83 -1.19
C VAL A 298 1.35 9.30 -0.79
N MET A 299 0.57 10.04 0.01
CA MET A 299 -0.82 9.68 0.31
C MET A 299 -1.67 9.59 -0.98
N ASP A 300 -1.50 10.53 -1.92
CA ASP A 300 -2.18 10.46 -3.22
C ASP A 300 -1.81 9.20 -4.01
N ALA A 301 -0.53 8.84 -4.04
CA ALA A 301 -0.06 7.65 -4.75
C ALA A 301 -0.64 6.36 -4.16
N VAL A 302 -0.75 6.26 -2.83
CA VAL A 302 -1.38 5.13 -2.14
C VAL A 302 -2.87 5.06 -2.50
N ILE A 303 -3.59 6.19 -2.46
CA ILE A 303 -5.01 6.26 -2.80
C ILE A 303 -5.25 5.91 -4.27
N ASP A 304 -4.42 6.41 -5.19
CA ASP A 304 -4.51 6.08 -6.61
C ASP A 304 -4.28 4.58 -6.86
N ALA A 305 -3.25 4.00 -6.23
CA ALA A 305 -2.98 2.56 -6.33
C ALA A 305 -4.13 1.71 -5.75
N CYS A 306 -4.73 2.12 -4.62
CA CYS A 306 -5.93 1.48 -4.08
C CYS A 306 -7.10 1.52 -5.07
N GLY A 307 -7.37 2.70 -5.65
CA GLY A 307 -8.47 2.89 -6.59
C GLY A 307 -8.34 2.01 -7.83
N LYS A 308 -7.13 1.93 -8.39
CA LYS A 308 -6.83 1.07 -9.55
C LYS A 308 -6.94 -0.42 -9.21
N ALA A 309 -6.67 -0.82 -7.97
CA ALA A 309 -6.85 -2.19 -7.48
C ALA A 309 -8.29 -2.50 -7.01
N GLY A 310 -9.20 -1.54 -7.09
CA GLY A 310 -10.59 -1.69 -6.64
C GLY A 310 -10.76 -1.70 -5.11
N LEU A 311 -9.75 -1.25 -4.36
CA LEU A 311 -9.81 -1.07 -2.91
C LEU A 311 -10.40 0.29 -2.57
N LYS A 312 -10.96 0.42 -1.36
CA LYS A 312 -11.36 1.71 -0.78
C LYS A 312 -10.35 2.18 0.26
N VAL A 313 -10.43 3.47 0.61
CA VAL A 313 -9.63 4.08 1.67
C VAL A 313 -10.54 4.95 2.52
N TYR A 314 -10.42 4.90 3.84
CA TYR A 314 -10.83 6.03 4.67
C TYR A 314 -9.61 6.57 5.41
N LEU A 315 -9.60 7.89 5.57
CA LEU A 315 -8.50 8.59 6.20
C LEU A 315 -8.79 8.66 7.70
N ASP A 316 -7.76 8.44 8.51
CA ASP A 316 -7.83 8.49 9.97
C ASP A 316 -6.89 9.57 10.49
N ARG A 317 -7.45 10.61 11.14
CA ARG A 317 -6.63 11.59 11.85
C ARG A 317 -6.14 10.94 13.13
N HIS A 318 -5.01 10.24 12.99
CA HIS A 318 -4.47 9.42 14.06
C HIS A 318 -3.75 10.24 15.14
N ARG A 319 -3.05 11.31 14.73
CA ARG A 319 -2.28 12.15 15.65
C ARG A 319 -2.29 13.63 15.25
N PRO A 320 -2.32 14.58 16.21
CA PRO A 320 -2.10 15.99 15.88
C PRO A 320 -0.70 16.25 15.30
N THR A 321 0.31 15.55 15.81
CA THR A 321 1.70 15.62 15.33
C THR A 321 2.33 14.23 15.35
N ALA A 322 3.47 14.06 14.68
CA ALA A 322 4.20 12.80 14.70
C ALA A 322 4.70 12.37 16.10
N ALA A 323 4.63 13.28 17.09
CA ALA A 323 5.10 13.04 18.45
C ALA A 323 4.22 12.06 19.25
N GLY A 324 2.93 11.91 18.91
CA GLY A 324 2.04 11.00 19.63
C GLY A 324 0.56 11.33 19.47
N GLN A 325 -0.28 10.41 19.94
CA GLN A 325 -1.72 10.60 20.06
C GLN A 325 -2.06 11.68 21.11
N SER A 326 -3.33 12.08 21.17
CA SER A 326 -3.83 13.05 22.15
C SER A 326 -5.21 12.65 22.65
N GLU A 327 -5.46 12.86 23.96
CA GLU A 327 -6.77 12.65 24.60
C GLU A 327 -7.92 13.33 23.85
N LEU A 328 -7.70 14.58 23.46
CA LEU A 328 -8.65 15.43 22.74
C LEU A 328 -8.24 15.59 21.28
N TRP A 329 -9.17 16.04 20.44
CA TRP A 329 -8.94 16.31 19.00
C TRP A 329 -7.99 17.49 18.73
N TYR A 330 -7.55 18.21 19.76
CA TYR A 330 -6.69 19.37 19.65
C TYR A 330 -5.55 19.38 20.68
N ILE A 331 -4.49 20.08 20.33
CA ILE A 331 -3.38 20.47 21.21
C ILE A 331 -3.00 21.93 20.92
N SER A 332 -2.06 22.50 21.66
CA SER A 332 -1.61 23.89 21.41
C SER A 332 -1.03 24.12 20.00
N LYS A 333 -0.36 23.12 19.41
CA LYS A 333 0.22 23.20 18.04
C LYS A 333 -0.83 22.97 16.94
N VAL A 334 -1.93 22.29 17.25
CA VAL A 334 -3.02 21.97 16.33
C VAL A 334 -4.33 22.17 17.08
N ASP A 335 -4.84 23.40 17.06
CA ASP A 335 -6.12 23.72 17.68
C ASP A 335 -7.30 23.10 16.90
N GLU A 336 -8.51 23.14 17.48
CA GLU A 336 -9.70 22.58 16.85
C GLU A 336 -9.97 23.20 15.47
N LYS A 337 -9.70 24.50 15.32
CA LYS A 337 -9.91 25.19 14.05
C LYS A 337 -8.98 24.64 12.97
N LYS A 338 -7.69 24.46 13.27
CA LYS A 338 -6.71 23.88 12.34
C LYS A 338 -7.07 22.43 12.01
N TRP A 339 -7.50 21.65 13.00
CA TRP A 339 -7.96 20.27 12.78
C TRP A 339 -9.13 20.22 11.79
N ILE A 340 -10.14 21.07 11.95
CA ILE A 340 -11.29 21.15 11.02
C ILE A 340 -10.84 21.68 9.64
N GLU A 341 -9.98 22.70 9.58
CA GLU A 341 -9.47 23.25 8.33
C GLU A 341 -8.72 22.19 7.50
N ASP A 342 -7.91 21.38 8.17
CA ASP A 342 -7.15 20.29 7.54
C ASP A 342 -8.05 19.16 7.05
N TRP A 343 -9.09 18.83 7.81
CA TRP A 343 -10.12 17.90 7.36
C TRP A 343 -10.84 18.40 6.12
N LYS A 344 -11.23 19.68 6.09
CA LYS A 344 -11.84 20.29 4.90
C LYS A 344 -10.88 20.32 3.71
N PHE A 345 -9.59 20.52 3.96
CA PHE A 345 -8.57 20.46 2.92
C PHE A 345 -8.51 19.08 2.26
N LEU A 346 -8.39 18.00 3.04
CA LEU A 346 -8.38 16.62 2.52
C LEU A 346 -9.70 16.26 1.82
N ALA A 347 -10.83 16.59 2.45
CA ALA A 347 -12.15 16.36 1.88
C ALA A 347 -12.36 17.05 0.53
N LYS A 348 -11.81 18.26 0.37
CA LYS A 348 -11.81 19.00 -0.89
C LYS A 348 -10.83 18.39 -1.90
N ARG A 349 -9.64 17.97 -1.47
CA ARG A 349 -8.60 17.36 -2.33
C ARG A 349 -9.11 16.10 -3.01
N TYR A 350 -9.78 15.22 -2.26
CA TYR A 350 -10.26 13.92 -2.75
C TYR A 350 -11.73 13.93 -3.18
N LYS A 351 -12.36 15.11 -3.26
CA LYS A 351 -13.72 15.23 -3.76
C LYS A 351 -13.79 14.76 -5.22
N GLY A 352 -14.74 13.87 -5.51
CA GLY A 352 -14.90 13.26 -6.83
C GLY A 352 -14.03 12.00 -7.05
N ASN A 353 -13.16 11.65 -6.10
CA ASN A 353 -12.47 10.36 -6.07
C ASN A 353 -13.21 9.40 -5.11
N PRO A 354 -13.98 8.42 -5.61
CA PRO A 354 -14.75 7.50 -4.79
C PRO A 354 -13.89 6.40 -4.13
N THR A 355 -12.58 6.39 -4.34
CA THR A 355 -11.66 5.55 -3.58
C THR A 355 -11.64 5.98 -2.12
N VAL A 356 -11.64 7.29 -1.84
CA VAL A 356 -11.69 7.81 -0.47
C VAL A 356 -13.14 7.92 -0.02
N ILE A 357 -13.56 7.01 0.87
CA ILE A 357 -14.97 6.83 1.24
C ILE A 357 -15.40 7.59 2.49
N GLY A 358 -14.45 8.06 3.31
CA GLY A 358 -14.80 8.73 4.55
C GLY A 358 -13.63 9.26 5.36
N ALA A 359 -14.00 9.87 6.49
CA ALA A 359 -13.12 10.47 7.47
C ALA A 359 -13.39 9.89 8.86
N ASP A 360 -12.37 9.23 9.42
CA ASP A 360 -12.28 8.83 10.82
C ASP A 360 -11.63 9.96 11.62
N LEU A 361 -12.48 10.68 12.35
CA LEU A 361 -12.28 12.11 12.64
C LEU A 361 -11.10 12.41 13.58
N HIS A 362 -10.87 11.55 14.56
CA HIS A 362 -9.79 11.62 15.54
C HIS A 362 -9.63 10.26 16.19
N ASN A 363 -8.43 9.68 16.12
CA ASN A 363 -8.13 8.40 16.72
C ASN A 363 -8.16 8.47 18.25
N GLU A 364 -8.89 7.54 18.82
CA GLU A 364 -8.90 7.19 20.23
C GLU A 364 -9.09 8.40 21.16
N PRO A 365 -10.22 9.14 21.11
CA PRO A 365 -10.55 10.04 22.21
C PRO A 365 -10.50 9.29 23.55
N HIS A 366 -9.88 9.88 24.57
CA HIS A 366 -9.71 9.25 25.89
C HIS A 366 -9.44 10.28 26.99
N GLY A 367 -9.28 9.81 28.22
CA GLY A 367 -8.93 10.65 29.36
C GLY A 367 -9.98 11.74 29.56
N THR A 368 -9.60 13.00 29.41
CA THR A 368 -10.55 14.11 29.60
C THR A 368 -11.69 14.15 28.56
N ALA A 369 -11.62 13.46 27.42
CA ALA A 369 -12.72 13.42 26.44
C ALA A 369 -14.01 12.81 27.03
N CYS A 370 -15.08 13.59 27.14
CA CYS A 370 -16.40 13.10 27.58
C CYS A 370 -17.31 12.82 26.38
N TRP A 371 -18.39 12.06 26.61
CA TRP A 371 -19.49 11.90 25.67
C TRP A 371 -20.78 12.47 26.24
N GLY A 372 -21.29 13.56 25.68
CA GLY A 372 -22.59 14.12 26.05
C GLY A 372 -22.62 14.87 27.39
N CYS A 373 -21.47 15.28 27.93
CA CYS A 373 -21.43 16.10 29.15
C CYS A 373 -21.80 17.57 28.93
N GLY A 374 -21.87 18.04 27.67
CA GLY A 374 -22.26 19.41 27.31
C GLY A 374 -21.13 20.45 27.39
N GLU A 375 -19.94 20.07 27.88
CA GLU A 375 -18.76 20.93 27.91
C GLU A 375 -18.06 20.90 26.54
N THR A 376 -18.31 21.91 25.70
CA THR A 376 -17.86 21.91 24.28
C THR A 376 -16.36 21.74 24.06
N GLU A 377 -15.53 22.04 25.06
CA GLU A 377 -14.07 21.89 25.04
C GLU A 377 -13.62 20.42 25.16
N ARG A 378 -14.46 19.54 25.71
CA ARG A 378 -14.11 18.13 25.95
C ARG A 378 -15.19 17.13 25.52
N ASP A 379 -16.36 17.60 25.12
CA ASP A 379 -17.45 16.76 24.62
C ASP A 379 -17.17 16.33 23.18
N TRP A 380 -16.62 15.12 23.05
CA TRP A 380 -16.23 14.52 21.78
C TRP A 380 -17.42 14.41 20.82
N ARG A 381 -18.60 14.06 21.32
CA ARG A 381 -19.82 13.97 20.51
C ARG A 381 -20.14 15.29 19.81
N LEU A 382 -20.01 16.42 20.53
CA LEU A 382 -20.24 17.74 19.95
C LEU A 382 -19.12 18.17 19.00
N ALA A 383 -17.87 17.77 19.25
CA ALA A 383 -16.75 18.05 18.35
C ALA A 383 -16.84 17.27 17.04
N ALA A 384 -17.24 16.00 17.11
CA ALA A 384 -17.52 15.16 15.95
C ALA A 384 -18.62 15.75 15.07
N GLU A 385 -19.71 16.28 15.67
CA GLU A 385 -20.75 17.01 14.93
C GLU A 385 -20.20 18.25 14.22
N ARG A 386 -19.39 19.07 14.90
CA ARG A 386 -18.79 20.27 14.29
C ARG A 386 -17.90 19.92 13.10
N CYS A 387 -16.98 18.97 13.29
CA CYS A 387 -16.03 18.57 12.25
C CYS A 387 -16.72 17.84 11.09
N GLY A 388 -17.56 16.85 11.36
CA GLY A 388 -18.29 16.11 10.33
C GLY A 388 -19.18 17.01 9.47
N ASN A 389 -19.88 17.95 10.09
CA ASN A 389 -20.68 18.94 9.35
C ASN A 389 -19.81 19.87 8.50
N ALA A 390 -18.65 20.29 8.99
CA ALA A 390 -17.72 21.14 8.26
C ALA A 390 -17.09 20.41 7.06
N ILE A 391 -16.80 19.11 7.17
CA ILE A 391 -16.41 18.24 6.05
C ILE A 391 -17.53 18.18 5.01
N HIS A 392 -18.78 17.97 5.43
CA HIS A 392 -19.92 17.86 4.52
C HIS A 392 -20.27 19.15 3.77
N GLU A 393 -19.80 20.32 4.22
CA GLU A 393 -19.87 21.57 3.44
C GLU A 393 -19.05 21.49 2.15
N VAL A 394 -17.93 20.76 2.16
CA VAL A 394 -17.02 20.66 1.00
C VAL A 394 -17.18 19.34 0.27
N ASN A 395 -17.43 18.23 0.97
CA ASN A 395 -17.63 16.90 0.41
C ASN A 395 -18.79 16.19 1.12
N PRO A 396 -20.03 16.31 0.61
CA PRO A 396 -21.21 15.71 1.24
C PRO A 396 -21.30 14.19 1.07
N ASP A 397 -20.43 13.59 0.26
CA ASP A 397 -20.51 12.17 -0.11
C ASP A 397 -19.74 11.26 0.85
N TRP A 398 -18.81 11.81 1.63
CA TRP A 398 -18.03 11.06 2.62
C TRP A 398 -18.86 10.55 3.79
N LEU A 399 -18.58 9.30 4.18
CA LEU A 399 -18.95 8.79 5.49
C LEU A 399 -18.15 9.55 6.56
N ILE A 400 -18.80 9.82 7.70
CA ILE A 400 -18.18 10.35 8.90
C ILE A 400 -18.14 9.21 9.91
N ILE A 401 -16.93 8.78 10.22
CA ILE A 401 -16.63 7.69 11.14
C ILE A 401 -16.30 8.35 12.49
N VAL A 402 -17.04 7.97 13.52
CA VAL A 402 -16.92 8.57 14.86
C VAL A 402 -16.62 7.49 15.88
N GLU A 403 -15.37 7.44 16.33
CA GLU A 403 -14.92 6.62 17.46
C GLU A 403 -15.64 6.99 18.77
N GLY A 404 -15.58 6.10 19.76
CA GLY A 404 -16.00 6.36 21.14
C GLY A 404 -14.99 7.20 21.93
N ASN A 405 -15.21 7.32 23.24
CA ASN A 405 -14.16 7.72 24.18
C ASN A 405 -13.63 6.49 24.94
N ASP A 406 -13.10 6.63 26.16
CA ASP A 406 -12.63 5.51 26.99
C ASP A 406 -13.51 5.22 28.23
N HIS A 407 -14.62 5.96 28.43
CA HIS A 407 -15.41 5.82 29.64
C HIS A 407 -16.88 6.30 29.54
N PHE A 408 -17.72 5.79 30.43
CA PHE A 408 -19.13 6.15 30.54
C PHE A 408 -19.59 6.28 32.00
N GLY A 409 -20.46 7.26 32.30
CA GLY A 409 -21.05 7.46 33.63
C GLY A 409 -20.64 8.75 34.35
N GLU A 410 -21.18 8.96 35.55
CA GLU A 410 -20.93 10.16 36.37
C GLU A 410 -19.44 10.32 36.72
N GLU A 411 -18.95 11.56 36.66
CA GLU A 411 -17.52 11.92 36.84
C GLU A 411 -16.56 11.42 35.74
N GLY A 412 -17.08 10.85 34.65
CA GLY A 412 -16.29 10.53 33.44
C GLY A 412 -15.11 9.59 33.72
N TRP A 413 -13.96 9.84 33.11
CA TRP A 413 -12.75 9.01 33.23
C TRP A 413 -12.25 8.77 34.66
N GLN A 414 -12.71 9.55 35.63
CA GLN A 414 -12.24 9.46 37.02
C GLN A 414 -12.93 8.34 37.80
N LYS A 415 -14.21 8.07 37.51
CA LYS A 415 -15.03 7.09 38.26
C LYS A 415 -16.04 6.30 37.40
N GLY A 416 -16.17 6.64 36.12
CA GLY A 416 -17.04 5.96 35.18
C GLY A 416 -16.53 4.56 34.84
N GLU A 417 -17.41 3.79 34.22
CA GLU A 417 -17.04 2.52 33.60
C GLU A 417 -16.02 2.80 32.50
N SER A 418 -14.90 2.09 32.51
CA SER A 418 -13.83 2.27 31.52
C SER A 418 -13.87 1.18 30.46
N TYR A 419 -13.43 1.52 29.26
CA TYR A 419 -13.17 0.59 28.16
C TYR A 419 -11.90 1.00 27.42
N TRP A 420 -11.62 0.39 26.26
CA TRP A 420 -10.53 0.83 25.40
C TRP A 420 -10.71 2.28 24.96
N TRP A 421 -9.58 2.97 24.75
CA TRP A 421 -9.60 4.29 24.12
C TRP A 421 -10.27 4.19 22.75
N GLY A 422 -11.12 5.16 22.41
CA GLY A 422 -11.93 5.09 21.19
C GLY A 422 -13.04 4.02 21.20
N GLY A 423 -13.15 3.16 22.22
CA GLY A 423 -14.03 2.00 22.20
C GLY A 423 -15.38 2.19 22.92
N MET A 424 -15.52 3.21 23.78
CA MET A 424 -16.71 3.38 24.61
C MET A 424 -17.82 4.15 23.87
N LEU A 425 -18.91 3.45 23.51
CA LEU A 425 -20.05 4.00 22.78
C LEU A 425 -21.39 3.91 23.53
N LYS A 426 -21.39 3.61 24.83
CA LYS A 426 -22.61 3.57 25.67
C LYS A 426 -23.40 4.88 25.62
N GLY A 427 -22.70 6.01 25.51
CA GLY A 427 -23.31 7.34 25.43
C GLY A 427 -24.16 7.59 24.18
N VAL A 428 -24.04 6.78 23.11
CA VAL A 428 -24.81 6.96 21.86
C VAL A 428 -26.32 6.86 22.10
N LYS A 429 -26.77 5.98 23.00
CA LYS A 429 -28.20 5.79 23.31
C LYS A 429 -28.89 7.04 23.82
N GLU A 430 -28.20 7.82 24.64
CA GLU A 430 -28.72 9.04 25.26
C GLU A 430 -28.39 10.27 24.43
N ASN A 431 -27.19 10.28 23.86
CA ASN A 431 -26.56 11.43 23.25
C ASN A 431 -25.98 11.06 21.87
N PRO A 432 -26.82 10.76 20.86
CA PRO A 432 -26.31 10.42 19.53
C PRO A 432 -25.65 11.63 18.86
N VAL A 433 -24.68 11.36 17.98
CA VAL A 433 -24.11 12.34 17.04
C VAL A 433 -25.15 12.68 15.98
N ARG A 434 -25.29 13.97 15.66
CA ARG A 434 -26.26 14.50 14.69
C ARG A 434 -25.55 15.28 13.58
N LEU A 435 -25.45 14.66 12.41
CA LEU A 435 -24.97 15.30 11.19
C LEU A 435 -26.13 15.98 10.45
N ASN A 436 -25.84 17.10 9.80
CA ASN A 436 -26.75 17.82 8.92
C ASN A 436 -27.07 17.00 7.65
N LYS A 437 -26.14 16.14 7.21
CA LYS A 437 -26.38 15.19 6.13
C LYS A 437 -26.83 13.85 6.72
N PRO A 438 -28.03 13.38 6.36
CA PRO A 438 -28.49 12.07 6.81
C PRO A 438 -27.69 10.97 6.11
N ASN A 439 -27.75 9.76 6.66
CA ASN A 439 -27.22 8.54 6.02
C ASN A 439 -25.70 8.56 5.76
N LYS A 440 -24.92 9.27 6.59
CA LYS A 440 -23.46 9.36 6.47
C LYS A 440 -22.69 9.01 7.74
N LEU A 441 -23.37 8.79 8.86
CA LEU A 441 -22.73 8.48 10.14
C LEU A 441 -22.46 6.98 10.27
N VAL A 442 -21.24 6.63 10.67
CA VAL A 442 -20.81 5.31 11.12
C VAL A 442 -20.17 5.48 12.50
N TYR A 443 -20.60 4.69 13.48
CA TYR A 443 -19.90 4.67 14.77
C TYR A 443 -18.74 3.69 14.70
N SER A 444 -17.65 4.02 15.37
CA SER A 444 -16.44 3.20 15.41
C SER A 444 -16.03 2.88 16.84
N ALA A 445 -15.45 1.71 17.05
CA ALA A 445 -14.88 1.32 18.34
C ALA A 445 -13.57 0.57 18.14
N HIS A 446 -12.66 0.66 19.12
CA HIS A 446 -11.47 -0.18 19.18
C HIS A 446 -11.65 -1.26 20.25
N ASP A 447 -11.14 -2.47 19.98
CA ASP A 447 -11.12 -3.57 20.94
C ASP A 447 -9.83 -4.39 20.80
N TYR A 448 -9.15 -4.62 21.90
CA TYR A 448 -7.88 -5.34 21.92
C TYR A 448 -7.90 -6.52 22.89
N ASP A 449 -6.92 -7.42 22.75
CA ASP A 449 -6.76 -8.55 23.66
C ASP A 449 -6.00 -8.17 24.94
N LYS A 450 -5.79 -9.16 25.80
CA LYS A 450 -5.09 -9.01 27.09
C LYS A 450 -3.61 -8.62 26.99
N ASN A 451 -2.99 -8.76 25.82
CA ASN A 451 -1.56 -8.49 25.63
C ASN A 451 -1.26 -7.01 25.34
N VAL A 452 -2.25 -6.28 24.81
CA VAL A 452 -2.18 -4.82 24.68
C VAL A 452 -2.34 -4.18 26.06
N HIS A 453 -3.40 -4.55 26.79
CA HIS A 453 -3.59 -4.14 28.18
C HIS A 453 -4.47 -5.14 28.96
N MET A 454 -4.10 -5.43 30.22
CA MET A 454 -4.85 -6.38 31.05
C MET A 454 -6.07 -5.70 31.70
N GLN A 455 -7.26 -6.00 31.18
CA GLN A 455 -8.55 -5.50 31.67
C GLN A 455 -9.20 -6.45 32.68
N GLU A 456 -10.13 -5.96 33.51
CA GLU A 456 -10.79 -6.78 34.55
C GLU A 456 -11.60 -7.94 33.98
N TRP A 457 -12.25 -7.74 32.83
CA TRP A 457 -13.04 -8.79 32.17
C TRP A 457 -12.21 -9.96 31.64
N PHE A 458 -10.90 -9.78 31.43
CA PHE A 458 -9.97 -10.87 31.07
C PHE A 458 -9.57 -11.74 32.25
N LYS A 459 -9.82 -11.28 33.49
CA LYS A 459 -9.51 -12.02 34.73
C LYS A 459 -10.65 -12.95 35.17
N LEU A 460 -11.81 -12.83 34.54
CA LEU A 460 -12.96 -13.68 34.83
C LEU A 460 -12.72 -15.11 34.35
N SER A 461 -13.17 -16.11 35.12
CA SER A 461 -12.98 -17.53 34.77
C SER A 461 -13.73 -17.96 33.51
N THR A 462 -14.65 -17.13 33.02
CA THR A 462 -15.42 -17.31 31.78
C THR A 462 -14.72 -16.73 30.55
N PHE A 463 -13.58 -16.05 30.69
CA PHE A 463 -12.84 -15.53 29.54
C PHE A 463 -12.30 -16.66 28.65
N PRO A 464 -12.43 -16.57 27.31
CA PRO A 464 -12.94 -15.45 26.49
C PRO A 464 -14.42 -15.50 26.09
N ASP A 465 -15.23 -16.38 26.68
CA ASP A 465 -16.63 -16.59 26.30
C ASP A 465 -17.60 -15.56 26.91
N ASN A 466 -17.14 -14.74 27.85
CA ASN A 466 -17.90 -13.61 28.41
C ASN A 466 -17.92 -12.37 27.51
N MET A 467 -17.04 -12.28 26.51
CA MET A 467 -16.84 -11.06 25.74
C MET A 467 -18.08 -10.57 24.98
N PRO A 468 -18.95 -11.43 24.39
CA PRO A 468 -20.14 -10.97 23.69
C PRO A 468 -21.08 -10.07 24.50
N GLU A 469 -21.23 -10.32 25.80
CA GLU A 469 -22.08 -9.48 26.68
C GLU A 469 -21.46 -8.09 26.89
N ILE A 470 -20.12 -8.01 26.95
CA ILE A 470 -19.39 -6.76 27.12
C ILE A 470 -19.45 -5.95 25.82
N TRP A 471 -19.20 -6.61 24.69
CA TRP A 471 -19.32 -5.98 23.37
C TRP A 471 -20.74 -5.45 23.15
N ASP A 472 -21.77 -6.24 23.48
CA ASP A 472 -23.17 -5.81 23.42
C ASP A 472 -23.42 -4.53 24.24
N ASP A 473 -22.97 -4.51 25.48
CA ASP A 473 -23.16 -3.39 26.39
C ASP A 473 -22.46 -2.11 25.89
N VAL A 474 -21.25 -2.22 25.33
CA VAL A 474 -20.42 -1.06 25.00
C VAL A 474 -20.73 -0.47 23.62
N TRP A 475 -20.83 -1.31 22.57
CA TRP A 475 -20.95 -0.83 21.19
C TRP A 475 -21.85 -1.71 20.30
N GLY A 476 -21.96 -3.00 20.58
CA GLY A 476 -22.68 -4.00 19.79
C GLY A 476 -24.19 -3.75 19.73
N TYR A 477 -24.78 -3.18 20.80
CA TYR A 477 -26.19 -2.80 20.81
C TYR A 477 -26.56 -1.85 19.67
N ILE A 478 -25.65 -0.99 19.21
CA ILE A 478 -25.91 -0.02 18.13
C ILE A 478 -26.29 -0.74 16.84
N SER A 479 -25.57 -1.81 16.50
CA SER A 479 -25.90 -2.64 15.34
C SER A 479 -27.13 -3.52 15.61
N LYS A 480 -27.20 -4.16 16.77
CA LYS A 480 -28.31 -5.09 17.12
C LYS A 480 -29.67 -4.40 17.18
N GLU A 481 -29.72 -3.14 17.62
CA GLU A 481 -30.92 -2.31 17.70
C GLU A 481 -31.20 -1.51 16.40
N ASP A 482 -30.43 -1.75 15.32
CA ASP A 482 -30.58 -1.08 14.02
C ASP A 482 -30.42 0.46 14.06
N ILE A 483 -29.59 0.97 14.98
CA ILE A 483 -29.38 2.41 15.21
C ILE A 483 -28.52 3.02 14.09
N ALA A 484 -27.35 2.44 13.83
CA ALA A 484 -26.38 2.88 12.82
C ALA A 484 -25.38 1.76 12.54
N PRO A 485 -24.59 1.83 11.44
CA PRO A 485 -23.50 0.90 11.23
C PRO A 485 -22.42 1.07 12.29
N VAL A 486 -21.83 -0.05 12.69
CA VAL A 486 -20.68 -0.12 13.61
C VAL A 486 -19.46 -0.64 12.83
N LEU A 487 -18.33 0.03 13.01
CA LEU A 487 -17.01 -0.35 12.51
C LEU A 487 -16.08 -0.62 13.69
N ILE A 488 -15.44 -1.78 13.75
CA ILE A 488 -14.29 -1.98 14.64
C ILE A 488 -13.05 -1.56 13.85
N SER A 489 -12.65 -0.29 13.96
CA SER A 489 -11.58 0.32 13.15
C SER A 489 -10.17 -0.09 13.58
N GLU A 490 -10.03 -0.62 14.79
CA GLU A 490 -8.83 -1.30 15.26
C GLU A 490 -9.15 -2.47 16.19
N PHE A 491 -8.50 -3.59 15.90
CA PHE A 491 -8.39 -4.75 16.77
C PHE A 491 -7.19 -5.57 16.30
N GLY A 492 -6.45 -6.16 17.24
CA GLY A 492 -5.22 -6.88 16.96
C GLY A 492 -4.82 -7.83 18.09
N SER A 493 -4.00 -8.82 17.77
CA SER A 493 -3.47 -9.78 18.76
C SER A 493 -2.15 -10.37 18.29
N LEU A 494 -1.24 -10.57 19.24
CA LEU A 494 -0.01 -11.34 19.05
C LEU A 494 -0.24 -12.85 18.93
N LEU A 495 -1.44 -13.34 19.28
CA LEU A 495 -1.78 -14.77 19.32
C LEU A 495 -0.82 -15.59 20.22
N ARG A 496 -0.41 -15.03 21.37
CA ARG A 496 0.62 -15.65 22.23
C ARG A 496 0.20 -16.99 22.79
N ASP A 497 -1.10 -17.17 23.05
CA ASP A 497 -1.65 -18.41 23.54
C ASP A 497 -3.04 -18.73 22.95
N LYS A 498 -3.56 -19.92 23.27
CA LYS A 498 -4.86 -20.40 22.77
C LYS A 498 -6.04 -19.52 23.18
N THR A 499 -5.92 -18.78 24.27
CA THR A 499 -6.94 -17.86 24.75
C THR A 499 -7.02 -16.62 23.87
N ASP A 500 -5.87 -16.11 23.42
CA ASP A 500 -5.80 -14.98 22.48
C ASP A 500 -6.37 -15.37 21.12
N VAL A 501 -6.02 -16.58 20.65
CA VAL A 501 -6.61 -17.16 19.43
C VAL A 501 -8.13 -17.24 19.55
N LYS A 502 -8.64 -17.80 20.66
CA LYS A 502 -10.08 -17.95 20.88
C LYS A 502 -10.79 -16.59 21.06
N TRP A 503 -10.14 -15.59 21.67
CA TRP A 503 -10.67 -14.23 21.75
C TRP A 503 -10.86 -13.64 20.34
N LEU A 504 -9.85 -13.75 19.47
CA LEU A 504 -9.92 -13.22 18.11
C LEU A 504 -10.98 -13.96 17.28
N GLU A 505 -11.05 -15.29 17.39
CA GLU A 505 -12.11 -16.10 16.76
C GLU A 505 -13.51 -15.67 17.22
N ASN A 506 -13.70 -15.48 18.54
CA ASN A 506 -14.96 -15.03 19.11
C ASN A 506 -15.34 -13.63 18.58
N LEU A 507 -14.39 -12.70 18.50
CA LEU A 507 -14.63 -11.33 18.03
C LEU A 507 -15.00 -11.32 16.54
N VAL A 508 -14.26 -12.05 15.69
CA VAL A 508 -14.57 -12.17 14.25
C VAL A 508 -15.96 -12.79 14.05
N SER A 509 -16.28 -13.87 14.76
CA SER A 509 -17.61 -14.50 14.69
C SER A 509 -18.70 -13.51 15.10
N TYR A 510 -18.52 -12.84 16.25
CA TYR A 510 -19.48 -11.88 16.75
C TYR A 510 -19.69 -10.72 15.77
N MET A 511 -18.64 -10.17 15.18
CA MET A 511 -18.76 -9.09 14.19
C MET A 511 -19.52 -9.54 12.93
N ASN A 512 -19.30 -10.78 12.47
CA ASN A 512 -19.99 -11.31 11.31
C ASN A 512 -21.48 -11.54 11.56
N ASP A 513 -21.82 -12.15 12.69
CA ASP A 513 -23.22 -12.43 13.08
C ASP A 513 -24.04 -11.12 13.25
N ASN A 514 -23.35 -10.03 13.60
CA ASN A 514 -23.98 -8.74 13.88
C ASN A 514 -23.81 -7.69 12.78
N ALA A 515 -23.35 -8.07 11.58
CA ALA A 515 -23.11 -7.15 10.45
C ALA A 515 -22.20 -5.95 10.80
N VAL A 516 -21.24 -6.17 11.70
CA VAL A 516 -20.26 -5.17 12.12
C VAL A 516 -19.12 -5.14 11.10
N HIS A 517 -18.74 -3.95 10.68
CA HIS A 517 -17.61 -3.70 9.78
C HIS A 517 -16.30 -3.78 10.56
N TRP A 518 -15.16 -4.02 9.90
CA TRP A 518 -13.89 -4.08 10.62
C TRP A 518 -12.67 -3.68 9.79
N THR A 519 -11.67 -3.18 10.49
CA THR A 519 -10.31 -2.93 9.99
C THR A 519 -9.33 -3.48 11.00
N PHE A 520 -8.55 -4.49 10.59
CA PHE A 520 -7.62 -5.16 11.48
C PHE A 520 -6.35 -4.33 11.66
N TRP A 521 -5.89 -4.23 12.90
CA TRP A 521 -4.60 -3.65 13.26
C TRP A 521 -3.55 -4.76 13.35
N CYS A 522 -2.65 -4.89 12.38
CA CYS A 522 -2.45 -4.04 11.21
C CYS A 522 -1.84 -4.83 10.04
N LEU A 523 -1.62 -4.19 8.89
CA LEU A 523 -0.79 -4.76 7.82
C LEU A 523 0.67 -4.94 8.30
N ASN A 524 1.16 -3.97 9.05
CA ASN A 524 2.57 -3.80 9.39
C ASN A 524 3.07 -4.83 10.43
N PRO A 525 4.27 -5.41 10.27
CA PRO A 525 4.85 -6.28 11.30
C PRO A 525 5.28 -5.53 12.56
N ASN A 526 5.55 -4.22 12.46
CA ASN A 526 6.28 -3.45 13.47
C ASN A 526 5.39 -2.70 14.48
N SER A 527 4.16 -3.17 14.71
CA SER A 527 3.42 -2.84 15.94
C SER A 527 3.85 -3.79 17.05
N GLY A 528 4.42 -3.25 18.14
CA GLY A 528 5.13 -4.05 19.14
C GLY A 528 4.24 -4.92 20.04
N ASP A 529 2.95 -4.61 20.13
CA ASP A 529 1.95 -5.21 21.00
C ASP A 529 0.90 -6.05 20.26
N THR A 530 0.86 -5.97 18.92
CA THR A 530 -0.02 -6.82 18.10
C THR A 530 0.68 -7.56 16.96
N GLU A 531 1.82 -7.06 16.49
CA GLU A 531 2.36 -7.36 15.15
C GLU A 531 1.29 -7.18 14.05
N GLY A 532 1.53 -7.68 12.83
CA GLY A 532 0.59 -7.52 11.72
C GLY A 532 0.33 -8.78 10.93
N ILE A 533 -0.29 -8.59 9.77
CA ILE A 533 -0.49 -9.60 8.74
C ILE A 533 0.83 -9.94 8.05
N LEU A 534 1.70 -8.95 7.82
CA LEU A 534 3.05 -9.23 7.32
C LEU A 534 3.99 -9.59 8.48
N GLY A 535 4.99 -10.41 8.17
CA GLY A 535 6.16 -10.68 9.00
C GLY A 535 7.20 -9.58 8.87
N TYR A 536 8.23 -9.61 9.72
CA TYR A 536 9.27 -8.57 9.80
C TYR A 536 10.12 -8.42 8.52
N ASP A 537 10.05 -9.37 7.60
CA ASP A 537 10.64 -9.28 6.26
C ASP A 537 9.80 -8.41 5.30
N TRP A 538 8.65 -7.90 5.76
CA TRP A 538 7.67 -7.14 4.98
C TRP A 538 7.15 -7.87 3.74
N GLU A 539 7.25 -9.20 3.71
CA GLU A 539 6.87 -10.05 2.56
C GLU A 539 6.00 -11.23 3.00
N THR A 540 6.45 -11.97 4.00
CA THR A 540 5.80 -13.21 4.42
C THR A 540 4.50 -12.90 5.14
N VAL A 541 3.38 -13.45 4.68
CA VAL A 541 2.10 -13.33 5.37
C VAL A 541 2.00 -14.31 6.55
N ASN A 542 1.57 -13.81 7.70
CA ASN A 542 1.20 -14.60 8.87
C ASN A 542 -0.13 -15.32 8.59
N THR A 543 -0.04 -16.52 8.01
CA THR A 543 -1.21 -17.30 7.58
C THR A 543 -2.12 -17.76 8.72
N GLN A 544 -1.60 -17.88 9.95
CA GLN A 544 -2.44 -18.19 11.11
C GLN A 544 -3.36 -17.03 11.44
N LYS A 545 -2.80 -15.82 11.53
CA LYS A 545 -3.57 -14.60 11.84
C LYS A 545 -4.54 -14.28 10.70
N ASP A 546 -4.07 -14.33 9.46
CA ASP A 546 -4.89 -14.12 8.28
C ASP A 546 -6.06 -15.12 8.19
N GLY A 547 -5.80 -16.40 8.49
CA GLY A 547 -6.81 -17.46 8.45
C GLY A 547 -7.91 -17.34 9.50
N ILE A 548 -7.63 -16.72 10.67
CA ILE A 548 -8.67 -16.44 11.67
C ILE A 548 -9.64 -15.35 11.18
N LEU A 549 -9.15 -14.42 10.34
CA LEU A 549 -9.94 -13.31 9.81
C LEU A 549 -10.77 -13.70 8.58
N ASP A 550 -10.40 -14.77 7.87
CA ASP A 550 -11.06 -15.25 6.64
C ASP A 550 -12.60 -15.28 6.70
N PRO A 551 -13.26 -15.76 7.78
CA PRO A 551 -14.72 -15.83 7.84
C PRO A 551 -15.40 -14.46 7.72
N GLY A 552 -14.70 -13.36 8.05
CA GLY A 552 -15.24 -12.01 8.01
C GLY A 552 -14.85 -11.17 6.80
N LYS A 553 -14.04 -11.72 5.88
CA LYS A 553 -13.58 -11.01 4.68
C LYS A 553 -14.68 -10.92 3.62
N ALA A 554 -14.62 -9.86 2.81
CA ALA A 554 -15.58 -9.59 1.75
C ALA A 554 -14.89 -8.89 0.56
N PRO A 555 -14.13 -9.64 -0.26
CA PRO A 555 -13.31 -9.06 -1.34
C PRO A 555 -14.12 -8.25 -2.37
N ASP A 556 -15.39 -8.60 -2.57
CA ASP A 556 -16.32 -7.91 -3.48
C ASP A 556 -17.21 -6.88 -2.76
N PHE A 557 -16.91 -6.58 -1.50
CA PHE A 557 -17.65 -5.69 -0.61
C PHE A 557 -19.08 -6.10 -0.26
N LEU A 558 -19.68 -7.13 -0.85
CA LEU A 558 -21.10 -7.43 -0.61
C LEU A 558 -21.31 -8.25 0.68
N LEU A 559 -22.37 -7.92 1.43
CA LEU A 559 -22.88 -8.65 2.60
C LEU A 559 -23.87 -9.75 2.24
#